data_AF-A0A0J7XHC8-F1
#
_entry.id   AF-A0A0J7XHC8-F1
#
_cell.length_a   1.000
_cell.length_b   1.000
_cell.length_c   1.000
_cell.angle_alpha   90.00
_cell.angle_beta   90.00
_cell.angle_gamma   90.00
#
_symmetry.space_group_name_H-M   'P 1'
#
loop_
_entity.id
_entity.type
_entity.pdbx_description
1 polymer ?
#
loop_
_entity_poly.entity_id
_entity_poly.type
_entity_poly.pdbx_seq_one_letter_code
_entity_poly.pdbx_strand_id
1 'polypeptide(L)'
;MKKLSAYRQQNSLAAALREVGRIERTLFTLRWFDDTDLRRTVTAELNKGEARNSLARAVAFHRLGRFRDRGLENQQTRAAALNLVTAAIILFNCRYLGRAVDELRHRGTPVDPAMLSRLSPLGWDRINLTGDYIWSESLDLDADGLMPLLIKPLP
;
A
#
# COMPACT_ATOMS: atom_id res chain seq x y z
N MET A 1 -15.18 6.39 -26.52
CA MET A 1 -13.69 6.51 -26.57
C MET A 1 -12.98 5.50 -27.49
N LYS A 2 -13.64 4.82 -28.46
CA LYS A 2 -13.01 3.79 -29.32
C LYS A 2 -12.32 4.30 -30.60
N LYS A 3 -12.39 5.60 -30.92
CA LYS A 3 -11.87 6.16 -32.19
C LYS A 3 -10.49 6.85 -32.10
N LEU A 4 -9.91 6.96 -30.89
CA LEU A 4 -8.61 7.62 -30.71
C LEU A 4 -7.40 6.68 -30.80
N SER A 5 -7.60 5.36 -30.75
CA SER A 5 -6.49 4.39 -30.80
C SER A 5 -6.21 3.83 -32.20
N ALA A 6 -6.95 4.26 -33.23
CA ALA A 6 -6.91 3.65 -34.56
C ALA A 6 -5.83 4.21 -35.50
N TYR A 7 -5.20 5.35 -35.16
CA TYR A 7 -4.19 5.97 -36.03
C TYR A 7 -2.87 6.12 -35.29
N ARG A 8 -2.12 5.01 -35.22
CA ARG A 8 -0.91 4.88 -34.40
C ARG A 8 0.33 5.62 -34.96
N GLN A 9 0.26 6.27 -36.14
CA GLN A 9 1.47 6.83 -36.76
C GLN A 9 1.48 8.31 -37.19
N GLN A 10 0.38 9.09 -37.17
CA GLN A 10 0.44 10.50 -37.61
C GLN A 10 -0.54 11.45 -36.90
N ASN A 11 -0.75 11.29 -35.59
CA ASN A 11 -1.57 12.25 -34.86
C ASN A 11 -0.70 13.39 -34.31
N SER A 12 -0.55 14.46 -35.09
CA SER A 12 0.20 15.68 -34.73
C SER A 12 -0.29 16.28 -33.40
N LEU A 13 -1.58 16.18 -33.11
CA LEU A 13 -2.16 16.55 -31.81
C LEU A 13 -1.61 15.68 -30.67
N ALA A 14 -1.51 14.37 -30.86
CA ALA A 14 -0.92 13.48 -29.86
C ALA A 14 0.58 13.73 -29.66
N ALA A 15 1.28 14.19 -30.71
CA ALA A 15 2.67 14.63 -30.60
C ALA A 15 2.77 15.95 -29.81
N ALA A 16 1.94 16.94 -30.12
CA ALA A 16 1.88 18.22 -29.39
C ALA A 16 1.56 18.00 -27.91
N LEU A 17 0.57 17.18 -27.57
CA LEU A 17 0.23 16.84 -26.18
C LEU A 17 1.39 16.12 -25.46
N ARG A 18 2.17 15.30 -26.18
CA ARG A 18 3.38 14.68 -25.62
C ARG A 18 4.45 15.71 -25.31
N GLU A 19 4.67 16.69 -26.18
CA GLU A 19 5.65 17.76 -25.93
C GLU A 19 5.21 18.65 -24.75
N VAL A 20 3.92 19.01 -24.65
CA VAL A 20 3.38 19.71 -23.47
C VAL A 20 3.64 18.91 -22.20
N GLY A 21 3.39 17.60 -22.20
CA GLY A 21 3.69 16.73 -21.07
C GLY A 21 5.19 16.57 -20.76
N ARG A 22 6.09 16.81 -21.72
CA ARG A 22 7.54 16.87 -21.47
C ARG A 22 7.93 18.19 -20.81
N ILE A 23 7.37 19.31 -21.25
CA ILE A 23 7.61 20.63 -20.65
C ILE A 23 7.24 20.62 -19.16
N GLU A 24 6.04 20.14 -18.83
CA GLU A 24 5.59 20.01 -17.44
C GLU A 24 6.51 19.13 -16.59
N ARG A 25 6.96 18.00 -17.16
CA ARG A 25 7.88 17.09 -16.47
C ARG A 25 9.25 17.72 -16.24
N THR A 26 9.79 18.44 -17.21
CA THR A 26 11.05 19.16 -17.07
C THR A 26 10.93 20.26 -16.01
N LEU A 27 9.87 21.08 -16.05
CA LEU A 27 9.60 22.10 -15.05
C LEU A 27 9.48 21.50 -13.64
N PHE A 28 8.75 20.39 -13.50
CA PHE A 28 8.65 19.68 -12.23
C PHE A 28 10.00 19.15 -11.76
N THR A 29 10.78 18.51 -12.63
CA THR A 29 12.12 18.00 -12.30
C THR A 29 13.06 19.11 -11.86
N LEU A 30 13.06 20.26 -12.55
CA LEU A 30 13.86 21.42 -12.16
C LEU A 30 13.43 21.94 -10.79
N ARG A 31 12.12 22.10 -10.54
CA ARG A 31 11.59 22.48 -9.22
C ARG A 31 11.99 21.47 -8.15
N TRP A 32 11.97 20.17 -8.44
CA TRP A 32 12.35 19.12 -7.50
C TRP A 32 13.84 19.15 -7.14
N PHE A 33 14.71 19.59 -8.05
CA PHE A 33 16.14 19.80 -7.77
C PHE A 33 16.40 21.04 -6.92
N ASP A 34 15.62 22.10 -7.09
CA ASP A 34 15.81 23.38 -6.41
C ASP A 34 15.12 23.42 -5.03
N ASP A 35 13.91 22.88 -4.93
CA ASP A 35 13.08 22.91 -3.72
C ASP A 35 13.22 21.61 -2.90
N THR A 36 13.82 21.76 -1.71
CA THR A 36 14.03 20.65 -0.77
C THR A 36 12.74 20.18 -0.10
N ASP A 37 11.79 21.08 0.16
CA ASP A 37 10.52 20.73 0.83
C ASP A 37 9.56 20.03 -0.14
N LEU A 38 9.54 20.46 -1.41
CA LEU A 38 8.88 19.71 -2.48
C LEU A 38 9.46 18.30 -2.59
N ARG A 39 10.79 18.17 -2.59
CA ARG A 39 11.45 16.85 -2.64
C ARG A 39 11.06 15.96 -1.47
N ARG A 40 11.10 16.48 -0.24
CA ARG A 40 10.72 15.72 0.96
C ARG A 40 9.28 15.22 0.87
N THR A 41 8.36 16.09 0.46
CA THR A 41 6.94 15.76 0.30
C THR A 41 6.75 14.67 -0.77
N VAL A 42 7.34 14.85 -1.95
CA VAL A 42 7.27 13.88 -3.05
C VAL A 42 7.85 12.53 -2.63
N THR A 43 9.02 12.51 -1.99
CA THR A 43 9.63 11.26 -1.51
C THR A 43 8.77 10.58 -0.45
N ALA A 44 8.17 11.33 0.48
CA ALA A 44 7.26 10.75 1.48
C ALA A 44 6.03 10.10 0.83
N GLU A 45 5.43 10.74 -0.17
CA GLU A 45 4.30 10.16 -0.92
C GLU A 45 4.72 8.94 -1.75
N LEU A 46 5.88 8.99 -2.40
CA LEU A 46 6.44 7.85 -3.13
C LEU A 46 6.69 6.66 -2.21
N ASN A 47 7.26 6.88 -1.02
CA ASN A 47 7.51 5.83 -0.03
C ASN A 47 6.21 5.13 0.39
N LYS A 48 5.10 5.87 0.55
CA LYS A 48 3.78 5.28 0.84
C LYS A 48 3.33 4.37 -0.30
N GLY A 49 3.44 4.85 -1.54
CA GLY A 49 3.09 4.09 -2.74
C GLY A 49 3.95 2.83 -2.92
N GLU A 50 5.25 2.95 -2.68
CA GLU A 50 6.19 1.82 -2.75
C GLU A 50 5.91 0.78 -1.67
N ALA A 51 5.67 1.21 -0.42
CA ALA A 51 5.31 0.30 0.68
C ALA A 51 4.00 -0.45 0.38
N ARG A 52 2.97 0.24 -0.14
CA ARG A 52 1.72 -0.41 -0.59
C ARG A 52 1.98 -1.41 -1.72
N ASN A 53 2.80 -1.05 -2.69
CA ASN A 53 3.12 -1.94 -3.81
C ASN A 53 3.93 -3.15 -3.36
N SER A 54 4.84 -2.98 -2.40
CA SER A 54 5.58 -4.08 -1.78
C SER A 54 4.65 -5.03 -1.02
N LEU A 55 3.68 -4.50 -0.26
CA LEU A 55 2.63 -5.30 0.38
C LEU A 55 1.81 -6.07 -0.65
N ALA A 56 1.32 -5.40 -1.69
CA ALA A 56 0.52 -6.03 -2.73
C ALA A 56 1.31 -7.13 -3.47
N ARG A 57 2.63 -6.94 -3.68
CA ARG A 57 3.51 -7.97 -4.24
C ARG A 57 3.65 -9.17 -3.29
N ALA A 58 3.78 -8.93 -1.99
CA ALA A 58 3.86 -9.98 -0.98
C ALA A 58 2.56 -10.80 -0.92
N VAL A 59 1.39 -10.14 -0.94
CA VAL A 59 0.07 -10.80 -0.97
C VAL A 59 -0.13 -11.61 -2.25
N ALA A 60 0.37 -11.12 -3.39
CA ALA A 60 0.33 -11.82 -4.66
C ALA A 60 1.35 -12.99 -4.76
N PHE A 61 1.85 -13.49 -3.62
CA PHE A 61 2.95 -14.45 -3.39
C PHE A 61 3.15 -15.50 -4.49
N HIS A 62 2.08 -16.07 -5.04
CA HIS A 62 2.19 -16.99 -6.17
C HIS A 62 2.33 -16.28 -7.53
N ARG A 63 3.51 -16.47 -8.15
CA ARG A 63 3.88 -16.18 -9.56
C ARG A 63 4.44 -14.79 -9.89
N LEU A 64 5.18 -14.14 -8.97
CA LEU A 64 5.96 -12.92 -9.27
C LEU A 64 5.12 -11.79 -9.91
N GLY A 65 3.83 -11.67 -9.57
CA GLY A 65 2.95 -10.63 -10.11
C GLY A 65 2.61 -10.73 -11.60
N ARG A 66 2.85 -11.86 -12.28
CA ARG A 66 2.46 -12.02 -13.70
C ARG A 66 1.05 -12.58 -13.85
N PHE A 67 0.10 -11.70 -14.17
CA PHE A 67 -1.26 -12.06 -14.55
C PHE A 67 -1.28 -12.71 -15.95
N ARG A 68 -1.32 -14.04 -16.02
CA ARG A 68 -1.58 -14.80 -17.26
C ARG A 68 -3.03 -15.26 -17.36
N ASP A 69 -3.95 -14.52 -16.75
CA ASP A 69 -5.37 -14.76 -17.01
C ASP A 69 -5.68 -14.27 -18.43
N ARG A 70 -6.19 -15.19 -19.26
CA ARG A 70 -6.71 -14.87 -20.59
C ARG A 70 -8.08 -14.23 -20.36
N GLY A 71 -8.18 -12.92 -20.62
CA GLY A 71 -9.42 -12.14 -20.52
C GLY A 71 -9.28 -10.90 -19.63
N LEU A 72 -9.75 -9.76 -20.13
CA LEU A 72 -9.75 -8.48 -19.40
C LEU A 72 -10.52 -8.57 -18.07
N GLU A 73 -11.63 -9.29 -18.06
CA GLU A 73 -12.50 -9.47 -16.90
C GLU A 73 -11.79 -10.23 -15.77
N ASN A 74 -11.10 -11.33 -16.08
CA ASN A 74 -10.33 -12.08 -15.09
C ASN A 74 -9.21 -11.25 -14.47
N GLN A 75 -8.54 -10.40 -15.27
CA GLN A 75 -7.53 -9.47 -14.77
C GLN A 75 -8.12 -8.42 -13.84
N GLN A 76 -9.31 -7.88 -14.17
CA GLN A 76 -10.01 -6.93 -13.32
C GLN A 76 -10.44 -7.56 -12.00
N THR A 77 -11.06 -8.74 -12.03
CA THR A 77 -11.49 -9.47 -10.82
C THR A 77 -10.31 -9.76 -9.91
N ARG A 78 -9.18 -10.21 -10.47
CA ARG A 78 -7.98 -10.47 -9.67
C ARG A 78 -7.35 -9.19 -9.12
N ALA A 79 -7.31 -8.11 -9.89
CA ALA A 79 -6.83 -6.82 -9.41
C ALA A 79 -7.71 -6.29 -8.27
N ALA A 80 -9.03 -6.43 -8.39
CA ALA A 80 -9.98 -6.06 -7.35
C ALA A 80 -9.79 -6.91 -6.08
N ALA A 81 -9.64 -8.23 -6.23
CA ALA A 81 -9.38 -9.12 -5.11
C ALA A 81 -8.05 -8.80 -4.39
N LEU A 82 -6.97 -8.56 -5.15
CA LEU A 82 -5.69 -8.15 -4.59
C LEU A 82 -5.79 -6.84 -3.84
N ASN A 83 -6.49 -5.86 -4.41
CA ASN A 83 -6.73 -4.57 -3.78
C ASN A 83 -7.54 -4.72 -2.48
N LEU A 84 -8.56 -5.58 -2.48
CA LEU A 84 -9.40 -5.86 -1.32
C LEU A 84 -8.57 -6.47 -0.18
N VAL A 85 -7.79 -7.52 -0.45
CA VAL A 85 -6.95 -8.18 0.57
C VAL A 85 -5.88 -7.23 1.09
N THR A 86 -5.23 -6.46 0.21
CA THR A 86 -4.25 -5.44 0.60
C THR A 86 -4.89 -4.39 1.53
N ALA A 87 -6.09 -3.91 1.20
CA ALA A 87 -6.80 -2.94 2.04
C ALA A 87 -7.23 -3.54 3.38
N ALA A 88 -7.67 -4.81 3.39
CA ALA A 88 -8.03 -5.52 4.62
C ALA A 88 -6.83 -5.67 5.57
N ILE A 89 -5.65 -6.01 5.05
CA ILE A 89 -4.40 -6.06 5.82
C ILE A 89 -4.05 -4.69 6.41
N ILE A 90 -4.13 -3.62 5.60
CA ILE A 90 -3.86 -2.26 6.08
C ILE A 90 -4.82 -1.88 7.19
N LEU A 91 -6.12 -2.17 7.02
CA LEU A 91 -7.13 -1.89 8.03
C LEU A 91 -6.86 -2.67 9.33
N PHE A 92 -6.53 -3.95 9.20
CA PHE A 92 -6.14 -4.80 10.32
C PHE A 92 -4.95 -4.18 11.08
N ASN A 93 -3.87 -3.85 10.37
CA ASN A 93 -2.71 -3.21 10.96
C ASN A 93 -3.05 -1.89 11.64
N CYS A 94 -3.86 -1.02 11.02
CA CYS A 94 -4.32 0.24 11.63
C CYS A 94 -5.02 -0.01 12.97
N ARG A 95 -5.97 -0.97 13.04
CA ARG A 95 -6.70 -1.26 14.28
C ARG A 95 -5.77 -1.79 15.37
N TYR A 96 -4.89 -2.74 15.04
CA TYR A 96 -3.97 -3.30 16.03
C TYR A 96 -2.89 -2.33 16.50
N LEU A 97 -2.39 -1.48 15.61
CA LEU A 97 -1.45 -0.42 15.97
C LEU A 97 -2.12 0.62 16.89
N GLY A 98 -3.36 1.00 16.61
CA GLY A 98 -4.15 1.86 17.50
C GLY A 98 -4.27 1.26 18.91
N ARG A 99 -4.67 -0.02 18.99
CA ARG A 99 -4.75 -0.73 20.27
C ARG A 99 -3.41 -0.86 20.99
N ALA A 100 -2.33 -1.15 20.27
CA ALA A 100 -1.01 -1.23 20.86
C ALA A 100 -0.59 0.12 21.46
N VAL A 101 -0.90 1.23 20.80
CA VAL A 101 -0.62 2.58 21.30
C VAL A 101 -1.47 2.89 22.54
N ASP A 102 -2.75 2.53 22.54
CA ASP A 102 -3.63 2.75 23.69
C ASP A 102 -3.22 1.90 24.90
N GLU A 103 -2.81 0.65 24.67
CA GLU A 103 -2.26 -0.23 25.71
C GLU A 103 -0.94 0.32 26.29
N LEU A 104 -0.05 0.85 25.44
CA LEU A 104 1.19 1.50 25.90
C LEU A 104 0.89 2.73 26.77
N ARG A 105 -0.10 3.54 26.39
CA ARG A 105 -0.56 4.69 27.19
C ARG A 105 -1.14 4.23 28.52
N HIS A 106 -1.98 3.19 28.52
CA HIS A 106 -2.58 2.63 29.73
C HIS A 106 -1.53 2.13 30.72
N ARG A 107 -0.41 1.59 30.24
CA ARG A 107 0.74 1.15 31.07
C ARG A 107 1.63 2.28 31.58
N GLY A 108 1.33 3.53 31.20
CA GLY A 108 2.16 4.69 31.54
C GLY A 108 3.44 4.81 30.72
N THR A 109 3.58 4.06 29.61
CA THR A 109 4.73 4.21 28.71
C THR A 109 4.57 5.49 27.90
N PRO A 110 5.53 6.44 27.94
CA PRO A 110 5.45 7.65 27.14
C PRO A 110 5.52 7.31 25.65
N VAL A 111 4.53 7.76 24.88
CA VAL A 111 4.47 7.58 23.43
C VAL A 111 4.72 8.94 22.77
N ASP A 112 5.85 9.07 22.08
CA ASP A 112 6.21 10.28 21.35
C ASP A 112 5.25 10.53 20.16
N PRO A 113 4.52 11.66 20.12
CA PRO A 113 3.66 12.01 18.99
C PRO A 113 4.41 12.09 17.65
N ALA A 114 5.69 12.49 17.66
CA ALA A 114 6.50 12.56 16.45
C ALA A 114 6.79 11.17 15.89
N MET A 115 6.99 10.17 16.76
CA MET A 115 7.11 8.77 16.36
C MET A 115 5.79 8.22 15.78
N LEU A 116 4.65 8.54 16.40
CA LEU A 116 3.33 8.13 15.89
C LEU A 116 3.07 8.67 14.48
N SER A 117 3.50 9.91 14.19
CA SER A 117 3.34 10.51 12.87
C SER A 117 4.11 9.78 11.74
N ARG A 118 5.13 8.99 12.11
CA ARG A 118 5.97 8.22 11.19
C ARG A 118 5.55 6.76 11.09
N LEU A 119 4.59 6.33 11.90
CA LEU A 119 4.14 4.96 11.95
C LEU A 119 3.38 4.60 10.68
N SER A 120 3.76 3.48 10.06
CA SER A 120 3.14 3.01 8.81
C SER A 120 2.35 1.72 9.06
N PRO A 121 1.05 1.68 8.72
CA PRO A 121 0.25 0.45 8.79
C PRO A 121 0.52 -0.50 7.62
N LEU A 122 1.50 -0.18 6.76
CA LEU A 122 1.78 -0.94 5.55
C LEU A 122 2.73 -2.10 5.77
N GLY A 123 3.31 -2.31 6.96
CA GLY A 123 4.22 -3.44 7.23
C GLY A 123 3.50 -4.79 7.30
N TRP A 124 4.13 -5.86 6.79
CA TRP A 124 3.55 -7.21 6.78
C TRP A 124 4.48 -8.31 7.31
N ASP A 125 5.63 -7.96 7.87
CA ASP A 125 6.61 -8.95 8.36
C ASP A 125 6.05 -9.88 9.46
N ARG A 126 4.97 -9.44 10.13
CA ARG A 126 4.28 -10.18 11.20
C ARG A 126 3.02 -10.91 10.74
N ILE A 127 2.67 -10.82 9.46
CA ILE A 127 1.48 -11.48 8.91
C ILE A 127 1.95 -12.72 8.16
N ASN A 128 1.42 -13.88 8.56
CA ASN A 128 1.68 -15.09 7.81
C ASN A 128 0.87 -15.07 6.50
N LEU A 129 1.55 -14.77 5.39
CA LEU A 129 0.97 -14.81 4.04
C LEU A 129 1.08 -16.20 3.41
N THR A 130 1.82 -17.13 4.03
CA THR A 130 2.20 -18.43 3.45
C THR A 130 2.32 -19.51 4.53
N GLY A 131 1.42 -20.47 4.56
CA GLY A 131 1.63 -21.68 5.38
C GLY A 131 0.35 -22.22 6.00
N ASP A 132 0.53 -22.85 7.16
CA ASP A 132 -0.50 -23.58 7.88
C ASP A 132 -1.56 -22.65 8.46
N TYR A 133 -2.77 -22.81 7.95
CA TYR A 133 -3.95 -22.15 8.49
C TYR A 133 -4.47 -23.00 9.64
N ILE A 134 -4.32 -22.49 10.86
CA ILE A 134 -4.91 -23.11 12.04
C ILE A 134 -6.37 -22.71 12.06
N TRP A 135 -7.24 -23.66 11.75
CA TRP A 135 -8.68 -23.51 11.89
C TRP A 135 -9.05 -23.89 13.32
N SER A 136 -9.54 -22.94 14.12
CA SER A 136 -10.11 -23.22 15.43
C SER A 136 -11.62 -23.00 15.39
N GLU A 137 -12.38 -23.86 16.08
CA GLU A 137 -13.83 -23.69 16.24
C GLU A 137 -14.19 -22.49 17.15
N SER A 138 -13.24 -22.08 18.00
CA SER A 138 -13.33 -20.88 18.83
C SER A 138 -12.12 -19.98 18.58
N LEU A 139 -12.39 -18.73 18.21
CA LEU A 139 -11.40 -17.66 18.20
C LEU A 139 -11.54 -16.90 19.52
N ASP A 140 -10.43 -16.72 20.24
CA ASP A 140 -10.39 -15.87 21.42
C ASP A 140 -10.37 -14.41 20.97
N LEU A 141 -11.58 -13.88 20.77
CA LEU A 141 -11.81 -12.48 20.37
C LEU A 141 -12.35 -11.71 21.56
N ASP A 142 -11.92 -10.45 21.67
CA ASP A 142 -12.50 -9.52 22.63
C ASP A 142 -13.86 -8.95 22.17
N ALA A 143 -14.41 -8.05 22.97
CA ALA A 143 -15.69 -7.38 22.70
C ALA A 143 -15.70 -6.57 21.38
N ASP A 144 -14.53 -6.21 20.85
CA ASP A 144 -14.40 -5.49 19.57
C ASP A 144 -14.14 -6.44 18.38
N GLY A 145 -14.17 -7.75 18.61
CA GLY A 145 -13.94 -8.78 17.61
C GLY A 145 -12.47 -8.93 17.19
N LEU A 146 -11.53 -8.55 18.06
CA LEU A 146 -10.10 -8.56 17.78
C LEU A 146 -9.39 -9.59 18.67
N MET A 147 -8.32 -10.19 18.13
CA MET A 147 -7.44 -11.07 18.91
C MET A 147 -6.67 -10.25 19.96
N PRO A 148 -6.30 -10.87 21.09
CA PRO A 148 -5.52 -10.20 22.12
C PRO A 148 -4.16 -9.72 21.59
N LEU A 149 -3.66 -8.61 22.14
CA LEU A 149 -2.33 -8.12 21.85
C LEU A 149 -1.27 -9.11 22.37
N LEU A 150 -0.25 -9.37 21.54
CA LEU A 150 0.92 -10.17 21.94
C LEU A 150 1.82 -9.32 22.85
N ILE A 151 1.49 -9.33 24.14
CA ILE A 151 2.10 -8.46 25.17
C ILE A 151 3.42 -9.03 25.72
N LYS A 152 3.66 -10.35 25.61
CA LYS A 152 4.92 -10.96 26.05
C LYS A 152 6.02 -10.70 25.03
N PRO A 153 7.25 -10.34 25.44
CA PRO A 153 8.38 -10.36 24.54
C PRO A 153 8.54 -11.76 23.95
N LEU A 154 8.87 -11.86 22.66
CA LEU A 154 9.33 -13.12 22.10
C LEU A 154 10.58 -13.57 22.89
N PRO A 155 10.73 -14.89 23.15
CA PRO A 155 11.94 -15.43 23.78
C PRO A 155 13.20 -15.12 22.97
#